data_AF-A0A2J6HEX9-F1
#
_entry.id   AF-A0A2J6HEX9-F1
#
_cell.length_a   1.000
_cell.length_b   1.000
_cell.length_c   1.000
_cell.angle_alpha   90.00
_cell.angle_beta   90.00
_cell.angle_gamma   90.00
#
_symmetry.space_group_name_H-M   'P 1'
#
loop_
_entity.id
_entity.type
_entity.pdbx_description
1 polymer ?
#
loop_
_entity_poly.entity_id
_entity_poly.type
_entity_poly.pdbx_seq_one_letter_code
_entity_poly.pdbx_strand_id
1 'polypeptide(L)'
;MYSSAYPIKKSFLFYIFLLVVNCVSAQEQSFYHSEKQIDTCNCNDSSILIKQGLRYKDIRWERDLQIPAKGRLVEESHYLTTQDAFPDSGFPKNITDSIESHLERSFLLYKKFDTSAVFEDVYKNSYNRVWTPAENGECGQGSIGKTQLNLLKPEYEMWMITMMWRDGSRPKPGTKFILSANNRSVVVIAGFETGPASEEFLGGVTCEVHRWLKTNSFSEIEIIFPVNQNLQPGPVFCGSSN
;
A
#
# COMPACT_ATOMS: atom_id res chain seq x y z
N MET A 1 41.60 -46.00 -45.01
CA MET A 1 40.93 -46.98 -45.90
C MET A 1 40.29 -48.04 -45.02
N TYR A 2 39.05 -48.45 -45.34
CA TYR A 2 38.06 -49.20 -44.52
C TYR A 2 37.38 -48.36 -43.43
N SER A 3 36.07 -48.41 -43.15
CA SER A 3 34.91 -49.10 -43.74
C SER A 3 33.63 -48.55 -43.07
N SER A 4 32.48 -48.73 -43.74
CA SER A 4 31.09 -48.74 -43.19
C SER A 4 30.43 -47.37 -42.92
N ALA A 5 29.13 -47.14 -43.09
CA ALA A 5 27.99 -48.00 -43.41
C ALA A 5 26.84 -47.15 -44.04
N TYR A 6 25.88 -47.87 -44.63
CA TYR A 6 24.71 -47.39 -45.39
C TYR A 6 23.66 -46.58 -44.59
N PRO A 7 22.80 -45.79 -45.27
CA PRO A 7 21.76 -44.97 -44.65
C PRO A 7 20.45 -45.72 -44.47
N ILE A 8 19.81 -45.59 -43.29
CA ILE A 8 18.44 -46.06 -43.06
C ILE A 8 17.51 -44.85 -43.05
N LYS A 9 16.69 -44.73 -44.10
CA LYS A 9 15.49 -43.89 -44.14
C LYS A 9 14.47 -44.46 -43.16
N LYS A 10 14.02 -43.66 -42.18
CA LYS A 10 12.81 -43.95 -41.42
C LYS A 10 11.72 -42.96 -41.82
N SER A 11 10.72 -43.49 -42.51
CA SER A 11 9.41 -42.88 -42.71
C SER A 11 8.79 -42.57 -41.35
N PHE A 12 8.42 -41.31 -41.11
CA PHE A 12 7.52 -40.96 -40.03
C PHE A 12 6.10 -40.92 -40.59
N LEU A 13 5.28 -41.87 -40.12
CA LEU A 13 3.84 -41.88 -40.29
C LEU A 13 3.25 -40.67 -39.56
N PHE A 14 2.47 -39.87 -40.29
CA PHE A 14 1.55 -38.89 -39.74
C PHE A 14 0.42 -39.61 -38.99
N TYR A 15 0.38 -39.47 -37.66
CA TYR A 15 -0.83 -39.72 -36.88
C TYR A 15 -1.57 -38.39 -36.72
N ILE A 16 -2.62 -38.21 -37.51
CA ILE A 16 -3.62 -37.17 -37.31
C ILE A 16 -4.50 -37.62 -36.14
N PHE A 17 -4.24 -37.07 -34.96
CA PHE A 17 -5.18 -37.16 -33.83
C PHE A 17 -6.28 -36.12 -34.07
N LEU A 18 -7.46 -36.59 -34.51
CA LEU A 18 -8.69 -35.83 -34.46
C LEU A 18 -9.08 -35.67 -32.98
N LEU A 19 -8.71 -34.54 -32.38
CA LEU A 19 -9.26 -34.10 -31.09
C LEU A 19 -10.63 -33.50 -31.37
N VAL A 20 -11.67 -34.27 -31.03
CA VAL A 20 -13.05 -33.77 -30.93
C VAL A 20 -13.07 -32.75 -29.80
N VAL A 21 -13.01 -31.47 -30.18
CA VAL A 21 -13.26 -30.35 -29.26
C VAL A 21 -14.76 -30.37 -28.95
N ASN A 22 -15.12 -30.99 -27.84
CA ASN A 22 -16.43 -30.78 -27.24
C ASN A 22 -16.50 -29.32 -26.83
N CYS A 23 -17.31 -28.57 -27.58
CA CYS A 23 -17.76 -27.23 -27.24
C CYS A 23 -18.64 -27.33 -25.99
N VAL A 24 -18.02 -27.33 -24.82
CA VAL A 24 -18.72 -27.02 -23.58
C VAL A 24 -18.92 -25.51 -23.62
N SER A 25 -20.16 -25.09 -23.83
CA SER A 25 -20.56 -23.70 -23.63
C SER A 25 -20.05 -23.30 -22.25
N ALA A 26 -19.13 -22.34 -22.21
CA ALA A 26 -18.80 -21.65 -20.99
C ALA A 26 -20.11 -21.00 -20.52
N GLN A 27 -20.78 -21.65 -19.58
CA GLN A 27 -21.70 -20.94 -18.71
C GLN A 27 -20.86 -19.81 -18.12
N GLU A 28 -21.24 -18.58 -18.44
CA GLU A 28 -20.90 -17.41 -17.64
C GLU A 28 -21.28 -17.76 -16.20
N GLN A 29 -20.32 -18.29 -15.44
CA GLN A 29 -20.32 -18.11 -14.01
C GLN A 29 -20.12 -16.62 -13.82
N SER A 30 -21.23 -15.90 -13.83
CA SER A 30 -21.33 -14.64 -13.13
C SER A 30 -20.88 -14.94 -11.71
N PHE A 31 -19.61 -14.67 -11.43
CA PHE A 31 -19.16 -14.45 -10.08
C PHE A 31 -19.97 -13.25 -9.60
N TYR A 32 -21.14 -13.55 -9.03
CA TYR A 32 -21.75 -12.70 -8.02
C TYR A 32 -20.65 -12.51 -6.98
N HIS A 33 -19.92 -11.41 -7.12
CA HIS A 33 -19.14 -10.83 -6.06
C HIS A 33 -20.12 -10.72 -4.91
N SER A 34 -19.96 -11.56 -3.89
CA SER A 34 -20.57 -11.25 -2.61
C SER A 34 -20.03 -9.87 -2.28
N GLU A 35 -20.89 -8.85 -2.28
CA GLU A 35 -20.59 -7.54 -1.72
C GLU A 35 -19.98 -7.83 -0.35
N LYS A 36 -18.64 -7.78 -0.29
CA LYS A 36 -17.92 -8.09 0.92
C LYS A 36 -18.32 -6.97 1.84
N GLN A 37 -19.19 -7.31 2.78
CA GLN A 37 -19.84 -6.47 3.76
C GLN A 37 -18.89 -5.32 4.12
N ILE A 38 -19.13 -4.15 3.54
CA ILE A 38 -18.38 -2.95 3.89
C ILE A 38 -18.72 -2.76 5.37
N ASP A 39 -17.73 -2.94 6.25
CA ASP A 39 -17.92 -2.77 7.68
C ASP A 39 -18.56 -1.40 7.88
N THR A 40 -19.82 -1.39 8.32
CA THR A 40 -20.49 -0.18 8.77
C THR A 40 -19.75 0.24 10.03
N CYS A 41 -18.76 1.11 9.87
CA CYS A 41 -17.97 1.56 11.01
C CYS A 41 -18.88 2.38 11.91
N ASN A 42 -18.90 2.07 13.20
CA ASN A 42 -19.25 3.08 14.18
C ASN A 42 -18.07 4.07 14.23
N CYS A 43 -18.10 5.03 13.32
CA CYS A 43 -17.06 6.03 13.13
C CYS A 43 -17.12 7.15 14.18
N ASN A 44 -17.67 6.85 15.36
CA ASN A 44 -17.51 7.66 16.56
C ASN A 44 -16.04 8.03 16.72
N ASP A 45 -15.80 9.32 16.75
CA ASP A 45 -14.48 9.87 16.96
C ASP A 45 -14.18 9.96 18.46
N SER A 46 -12.92 9.80 18.79
CA SER A 46 -12.41 10.28 20.07
C SER A 46 -11.56 11.50 19.78
N SER A 47 -11.82 12.57 20.50
CA SER A 47 -10.94 13.72 20.42
C SER A 47 -9.62 13.39 21.12
N ILE A 48 -8.53 13.38 20.36
CA ILE A 48 -7.19 13.12 20.87
C ILE A 48 -6.23 14.23 20.45
N LEU A 49 -5.14 14.38 21.20
CA LEU A 49 -4.06 15.29 20.87
C LEU A 49 -2.91 14.52 20.22
N ILE A 50 -2.59 14.82 18.96
CA ILE A 50 -1.38 14.33 18.30
C ILE A 50 -0.28 15.37 18.47
N LYS A 51 0.93 14.92 18.81
CA LYS A 51 2.09 15.78 19.01
C LYS A 51 3.04 15.62 17.83
N GLN A 52 3.31 16.70 17.10
CA GLN A 52 4.22 16.70 15.98
C GLN A 52 5.42 17.60 16.24
N GLY A 53 6.56 17.27 15.66
CA GLY A 53 7.73 18.13 15.72
C GLY A 53 8.96 17.55 15.09
N LEU A 54 9.77 18.43 14.53
CA LEU A 54 11.08 18.14 13.95
C LEU A 54 12.17 18.78 14.80
N ARG A 55 13.22 18.01 15.06
CA ARG A 55 14.47 18.51 15.64
C ARG A 55 15.64 17.95 14.83
N TYR A 56 16.06 18.67 13.79
CA TYR A 56 17.14 18.24 12.92
C TYR A 56 18.07 19.41 12.55
N LYS A 57 19.32 19.32 12.99
CA LYS A 57 20.33 20.39 12.85
C LYS A 57 19.76 21.73 13.34
N ASP A 58 19.70 22.73 12.45
CA ASP A 58 19.21 24.08 12.76
C ASP A 58 17.70 24.25 12.53
N ILE A 59 17.00 23.20 12.07
CA ILE A 59 15.56 23.23 11.85
C ILE A 59 14.85 22.69 13.08
N ARG A 60 13.97 23.51 13.65
CA ARG A 60 13.15 23.13 14.81
C ARG A 60 11.75 23.69 14.71
N TRP A 61 10.77 22.80 14.83
CA TRP A 61 9.37 23.17 14.94
C TRP A 61 8.59 22.11 15.71
N GLU A 62 7.50 22.52 16.34
CA GLU A 62 6.59 21.64 17.08
C GLU A 62 5.16 22.17 16.97
N ARG A 63 4.18 21.26 16.92
CA ARG A 63 2.77 21.61 17.05
C ARG A 63 1.98 20.51 17.74
N ASP A 64 0.91 20.92 18.41
CA ASP A 64 -0.08 20.01 18.98
C ASP A 64 -1.35 20.09 18.11
N LEU A 65 -1.80 18.94 17.60
CA LEU A 65 -2.90 18.80 16.66
C LEU A 65 -4.08 18.11 17.34
N GLN A 66 -5.18 18.83 17.56
CA GLN A 66 -6.42 18.25 18.08
C GLN A 66 -7.15 17.54 16.94
N ILE A 67 -7.45 16.24 17.11
CA ILE A 67 -8.21 15.43 16.16
C ILE A 67 -9.69 15.38 16.58
N PRO A 68 -10.67 15.42 15.66
CA PRO A 68 -10.52 15.46 14.20
C PRO A 68 -9.89 16.76 13.68
N ALA A 69 -9.07 16.64 12.64
CA ALA A 69 -8.42 17.78 11.99
C ALA A 69 -8.40 17.63 10.48
N LYS A 70 -8.39 18.75 9.75
CA LYS A 70 -8.23 18.78 8.29
C LYS A 70 -6.90 19.39 7.91
N GLY A 71 -6.28 18.83 6.88
CA GLY A 71 -5.11 19.41 6.27
C GLY A 71 -4.55 18.54 5.14
N ARG A 72 -3.42 18.97 4.60
CA ARG A 72 -2.77 18.31 3.47
C ARG A 72 -1.94 17.12 3.96
N LEU A 73 -1.94 16.04 3.20
CA LEU A 73 -1.08 14.87 3.39
C LEU A 73 -0.25 14.71 2.13
N VAL A 74 1.07 14.58 2.24
CA VAL A 74 1.94 14.35 1.08
C VAL A 74 1.82 12.91 0.60
N GLU A 75 2.08 12.68 -0.69
CA GLU A 75 2.20 11.32 -1.22
C GLU A 75 3.57 10.74 -0.87
N GLU A 76 3.58 9.57 -0.23
CA GLU A 76 4.78 8.85 0.18
C GLU A 76 5.12 7.71 -0.80
N SER A 77 6.39 7.34 -0.81
CA SER A 77 6.92 6.18 -1.54
C SER A 77 6.71 4.89 -0.74
N HIS A 78 7.04 3.74 -1.33
CA HIS A 78 6.71 2.44 -0.76
C HIS A 78 7.71 1.94 0.28
N TYR A 79 7.19 1.20 1.25
CA TYR A 79 7.96 0.55 2.31
C TYR A 79 8.02 -0.96 2.12
N LEU A 80 9.10 -1.54 2.65
CA LEU A 80 9.27 -2.98 2.63
C LEU A 80 8.27 -3.70 3.51
N THR A 81 7.65 -4.75 3.00
CA THR A 81 6.65 -5.55 3.70
C THR A 81 7.20 -6.94 4.03
N THR A 82 6.46 -7.67 4.85
CA THR A 82 6.73 -9.08 5.19
C THR A 82 6.77 -10.04 3.98
N GLN A 83 6.30 -9.63 2.80
CA GLN A 83 6.30 -10.46 1.58
C GLN A 83 7.43 -10.09 0.61
N ASP A 84 8.14 -9.01 0.86
CA ASP A 84 9.30 -8.64 0.07
C ASP A 84 10.51 -9.40 0.60
N ALA A 85 11.28 -9.99 -0.32
CA ALA A 85 12.45 -10.78 0.03
C ALA A 85 13.62 -10.33 -0.83
N PHE A 86 14.73 -10.02 -0.16
CA PHE A 86 15.99 -9.65 -0.79
C PHE A 86 17.10 -10.56 -0.28
N PRO A 87 18.10 -10.88 -1.12
CA PRO A 87 19.31 -11.55 -0.66
C PRO A 87 20.00 -10.78 0.48
N ASP A 88 20.80 -11.50 1.27
CA ASP A 88 21.73 -11.00 2.29
C ASP A 88 21.10 -10.16 3.43
N SER A 89 20.79 -8.89 3.18
CA SER A 89 20.42 -7.89 4.19
C SER A 89 18.93 -7.92 4.56
N GLY A 90 18.10 -8.51 3.69
CA GLY A 90 16.65 -8.44 3.75
C GLY A 90 16.08 -7.09 3.28
N PHE A 91 16.90 -6.23 2.66
CA PHE A 91 16.49 -4.94 2.11
C PHE A 91 16.94 -4.75 0.65
N PRO A 92 16.26 -3.87 -0.12
CA PRO A 92 16.65 -3.51 -1.48
C PRO A 92 18.03 -2.85 -1.52
N LYS A 93 18.82 -3.15 -2.55
CA LYS A 93 20.16 -2.53 -2.74
C LYS A 93 20.09 -1.06 -3.17
N ASN A 94 18.99 -0.65 -3.78
CA ASN A 94 18.71 0.70 -4.21
C ASN A 94 17.19 0.91 -4.31
N ILE A 95 16.78 2.14 -4.59
CA ILE A 95 15.37 2.54 -4.57
C ILE A 95 14.50 1.89 -5.66
N THR A 96 15.07 1.23 -6.68
CA THR A 96 14.31 0.53 -7.72
C THR A 96 14.49 -0.98 -7.70
N ASP A 97 15.30 -1.51 -6.79
CA ASP A 97 15.61 -2.94 -6.73
C ASP A 97 14.35 -3.75 -6.44
N SER A 98 13.91 -4.57 -7.42
CA SER A 98 12.73 -5.43 -7.34
C SER A 98 11.41 -4.72 -6.97
N ILE A 99 11.32 -3.39 -7.18
CA ILE A 99 10.12 -2.61 -6.84
C ILE A 99 8.92 -3.03 -7.69
N GLU A 100 9.10 -3.39 -8.96
CA GLU A 100 8.00 -3.73 -9.86
C GLU A 100 7.14 -4.88 -9.30
N SER A 101 7.79 -5.95 -8.83
CA SER A 101 7.07 -7.08 -8.24
C SER A 101 6.33 -6.71 -6.94
N HIS A 102 6.81 -5.72 -6.19
CA HIS A 102 6.10 -5.19 -5.04
C HIS A 102 4.84 -4.42 -5.46
N LEU A 103 4.97 -3.53 -6.45
CA LEU A 103 3.84 -2.76 -6.98
C LEU A 103 2.78 -3.67 -7.59
N GLU A 104 3.18 -4.73 -8.30
CA GLU A 104 2.24 -5.73 -8.83
C GLU A 104 1.42 -6.39 -7.71
N ARG A 105 2.07 -6.75 -6.58
CA ARG A 105 1.36 -7.30 -5.42
C ARG A 105 0.44 -6.27 -4.77
N SER A 106 0.92 -5.04 -4.54
CA SER A 106 0.11 -3.96 -3.98
C SER A 106 -1.11 -3.69 -4.87
N PHE A 107 -0.92 -3.61 -6.18
CA PHE A 107 -2.01 -3.41 -7.15
C PHE A 107 -3.07 -4.52 -7.09
N LEU A 108 -2.64 -5.78 -7.01
CA LEU A 108 -3.57 -6.91 -6.90
C LEU A 108 -4.38 -6.86 -5.60
N LEU A 109 -3.82 -6.31 -4.52
CA LEU A 109 -4.56 -6.05 -3.28
C LEU A 109 -5.52 -4.87 -3.45
N TYR A 110 -5.07 -3.76 -4.03
CA TYR A 110 -5.88 -2.58 -4.28
C TYR A 110 -7.09 -2.88 -5.17
N LYS A 111 -6.90 -3.69 -6.21
CA LYS A 111 -7.95 -4.07 -7.17
C LYS A 111 -9.11 -4.84 -6.54
N LYS A 112 -8.94 -5.41 -5.34
CA LYS A 112 -10.03 -6.00 -4.55
C LYS A 112 -11.04 -4.96 -4.05
N PHE A 113 -10.64 -3.69 -4.00
CA PHE A 113 -11.47 -2.57 -3.55
C PHE A 113 -11.94 -1.68 -4.71
N ASP A 114 -11.15 -1.59 -5.77
CA ASP A 114 -11.50 -0.88 -7.00
C ASP A 114 -11.19 -1.77 -8.22
N THR A 115 -12.19 -2.52 -8.66
CA THR A 115 -12.05 -3.45 -9.79
C THR A 115 -11.78 -2.73 -11.12
N SER A 116 -12.07 -1.43 -11.19
CA SER A 116 -11.83 -0.58 -12.36
C SER A 116 -10.43 0.02 -12.40
N ALA A 117 -9.63 -0.18 -11.35
CA ALA A 117 -8.28 0.36 -11.26
C ALA A 117 -7.38 -0.17 -12.39
N VAL A 118 -6.54 0.73 -12.91
CA VAL A 118 -5.50 0.47 -13.91
C VAL A 118 -4.15 0.72 -13.26
N PHE A 119 -3.20 -0.20 -13.44
CA PHE A 119 -1.89 -0.17 -12.78
C PHE A 119 -1.16 1.16 -13.03
N GLU A 120 -1.11 1.58 -14.29
CA GLU A 120 -0.46 2.83 -14.71
C GLU A 120 -1.10 4.10 -14.14
N ASP A 121 -2.37 4.04 -13.76
CA ASP A 121 -3.07 5.17 -13.14
C ASP A 121 -2.83 5.22 -11.62
N VAL A 122 -2.68 4.06 -10.97
CA VAL A 122 -2.38 3.99 -9.53
C VAL A 122 -0.93 4.41 -9.28
N TYR A 123 0.02 3.86 -10.03
CA TYR A 123 1.45 4.14 -9.89
C TYR A 123 1.95 5.08 -10.98
N LYS A 124 1.24 6.18 -11.19
CA LYS A 124 1.51 7.09 -12.31
C LYS A 124 2.82 7.87 -12.13
N ASN A 125 3.13 8.29 -10.90
CA ASN A 125 4.29 9.13 -10.65
C ASN A 125 5.53 8.27 -10.43
N SER A 126 6.69 8.75 -10.88
CA SER A 126 7.97 8.05 -10.68
C SER A 126 8.27 7.79 -9.20
N TYR A 127 7.83 8.69 -8.30
CA TYR A 127 8.00 8.52 -6.86
C TYR A 127 7.13 7.40 -6.27
N ASN A 128 6.07 6.97 -6.96
CA ASN A 128 5.30 5.77 -6.57
C ASN A 128 5.99 4.48 -7.02
N ARG A 129 7.05 4.58 -7.82
CA ARG A 129 7.77 3.43 -8.39
C ARG A 129 9.15 3.25 -7.79
N VAL A 130 9.31 3.69 -6.55
CA VAL A 130 10.55 3.57 -5.81
C VAL A 130 10.26 3.20 -4.35
N TRP A 131 11.21 2.52 -3.74
CA TRP A 131 11.29 2.39 -2.30
C TRP A 131 11.59 3.74 -1.66
N THR A 132 11.09 3.94 -0.45
CA THR A 132 11.51 5.08 0.38
C THR A 132 13.03 5.12 0.53
N PRO A 133 13.69 6.24 0.17
CA PRO A 133 15.14 6.35 0.31
C PRO A 133 15.60 6.20 1.75
N ALA A 134 16.84 5.76 1.93
CA ALA A 134 17.44 5.62 3.25
C ALA A 134 17.75 7.00 3.89
N GLU A 135 16.98 7.38 4.91
CA GLU A 135 17.27 8.53 5.78
C GLU A 135 17.99 8.08 7.07
N ASN A 136 19.20 7.53 6.90
CA ASN A 136 20.04 6.88 7.95
C ASN A 136 19.73 5.39 8.21
N GLY A 137 19.55 4.61 7.14
CA GLY A 137 19.28 3.18 7.25
C GLY A 137 19.33 2.46 5.90
N GLU A 138 18.38 1.57 5.68
CA GLU A 138 18.25 0.78 4.45
C GLU A 138 17.13 1.33 3.56
N CYS A 139 17.15 1.04 2.25
CA CYS A 139 16.06 1.42 1.35
C CYS A 139 14.75 0.71 1.73
N GLY A 140 13.62 1.39 1.61
CA GLY A 140 12.28 0.86 1.96
C GLY A 140 12.09 0.61 3.46
N GLN A 141 13.06 0.98 4.29
CA GLN A 141 13.00 0.80 5.73
C GLN A 141 12.19 1.93 6.37
N GLY A 142 11.19 1.56 7.17
CA GLY A 142 10.47 2.48 8.03
C GLY A 142 11.30 2.92 9.26
N SER A 143 10.88 3.97 9.96
CA SER A 143 11.44 4.40 11.26
C SER A 143 11.50 3.32 12.36
N ILE A 144 10.86 2.16 12.20
CA ILE A 144 10.95 1.03 13.15
C ILE A 144 12.02 -0.01 12.77
N GLY A 145 12.79 0.25 11.72
CA GLY A 145 13.93 -0.55 11.31
C GLY A 145 13.56 -1.98 10.89
N LYS A 146 14.44 -2.95 11.19
CA LYS A 146 14.23 -4.38 10.86
C LYS A 146 12.96 -4.99 11.46
N THR A 147 12.39 -4.38 12.50
CA THR A 147 11.11 -4.82 13.08
C THR A 147 10.00 -4.82 12.04
N GLN A 148 10.05 -3.90 11.07
CA GLN A 148 9.11 -3.81 9.96
C GLN A 148 8.96 -5.14 9.20
N LEU A 149 10.06 -5.87 8.99
CA LEU A 149 10.10 -7.12 8.23
C LEU A 149 9.25 -8.24 8.84
N ASN A 150 8.81 -8.07 10.08
CA ASN A 150 7.96 -9.03 10.79
C ASN A 150 6.55 -8.50 11.07
N LEU A 151 6.30 -7.21 10.83
CA LEU A 151 5.05 -6.55 11.25
C LEU A 151 4.26 -5.93 10.10
N LEU A 152 4.94 -5.31 9.12
CA LEU A 152 4.28 -4.55 8.07
C LEU A 152 3.84 -5.50 6.94
N LYS A 153 2.58 -5.89 6.98
CA LYS A 153 1.97 -6.69 5.91
C LYS A 153 1.69 -5.82 4.68
N PRO A 154 1.64 -6.40 3.47
CA PRO A 154 1.28 -5.63 2.26
C PRO A 154 -0.06 -4.91 2.37
N GLU A 155 -1.07 -5.53 2.97
CA GLU A 155 -2.39 -4.91 3.15
C GLU A 155 -2.35 -3.72 4.13
N TYR A 156 -1.29 -3.62 4.95
CA TYR A 156 -1.10 -2.55 5.90
C TYR A 156 -0.34 -1.39 5.27
N GLU A 157 0.73 -1.69 4.53
CA GLU A 157 1.56 -0.69 3.85
C GLU A 157 0.74 0.13 2.85
N MET A 158 -0.09 -0.53 2.03
CA MET A 158 -0.99 0.10 1.07
C MET A 158 -1.94 1.14 1.71
N TRP A 159 -2.24 1.01 3.00
CA TRP A 159 -3.13 1.90 3.75
C TRP A 159 -2.39 2.52 4.94
N MET A 160 -1.29 3.22 4.69
CA MET A 160 -0.48 3.80 5.74
C MET A 160 -0.59 5.33 5.84
N ILE A 161 -0.45 5.84 7.05
CA ILE A 161 -0.20 7.25 7.35
C ILE A 161 1.09 7.42 8.13
N THR A 162 1.89 8.39 7.71
CA THR A 162 3.10 8.84 8.37
C THR A 162 2.84 10.25 8.93
N MET A 163 3.45 10.59 10.06
CA MET A 163 3.44 11.96 10.58
C MET A 163 4.78 12.27 11.23
N MET A 164 5.17 13.54 11.28
CA MET A 164 6.38 13.95 11.97
C MET A 164 6.17 13.91 13.49
N TRP A 165 6.14 12.70 14.06
CA TRP A 165 5.85 12.47 15.48
C TRP A 165 6.91 13.13 16.35
N ARG A 166 6.49 13.94 17.33
CA ARG A 166 7.43 14.45 18.34
C ARG A 166 8.03 13.29 19.14
N ASP A 167 9.25 13.45 19.65
CA ASP A 167 9.92 12.47 20.50
C ASP A 167 8.99 11.89 21.57
N GLY A 168 8.92 10.55 21.64
CA GLY A 168 8.08 9.81 22.59
C GLY A 168 6.57 9.83 22.31
N SER A 169 6.12 10.45 21.21
CA SER A 169 4.69 10.54 20.86
C SER A 169 4.24 9.67 19.69
N ARG A 170 5.17 8.95 19.04
CA ARG A 170 4.84 8.02 17.96
C ARG A 170 3.86 6.96 18.48
N PRO A 171 2.72 6.72 17.79
CA PRO A 171 1.80 5.67 18.18
C PRO A 171 2.43 4.29 18.02
N LYS A 172 1.87 3.28 18.70
CA LYS A 172 2.28 1.88 18.47
C LYS A 172 2.07 1.51 16.99
N PRO A 173 2.98 0.73 16.37
CA PRO A 173 2.77 0.26 15.00
C PRO A 173 1.42 -0.43 14.86
N GLY A 174 0.64 0.00 13.87
CA GLY A 174 -0.69 -0.54 13.57
C GLY A 174 -1.85 0.21 14.23
N THR A 175 -1.61 1.29 14.99
CA THR A 175 -2.68 2.20 15.43
C THR A 175 -3.50 2.69 14.25
N LYS A 176 -4.83 2.68 14.39
CA LYS A 176 -5.78 2.99 13.32
C LYS A 176 -6.18 4.46 13.35
N PHE A 177 -6.27 5.05 12.18
CA PHE A 177 -6.90 6.34 11.90
C PHE A 177 -7.90 6.15 10.77
N ILE A 178 -8.84 7.08 10.65
CA ILE A 178 -9.73 7.17 9.49
C ILE A 178 -9.40 8.45 8.77
N LEU A 179 -9.19 8.34 7.46
CA LEU A 179 -9.03 9.46 6.57
C LEU A 179 -10.28 9.63 5.74
N SER A 180 -10.76 10.85 5.60
CA SER A 180 -12.01 11.16 4.91
C SER A 180 -11.84 12.36 3.99
N ALA A 181 -12.28 12.21 2.74
CA ALA A 181 -12.37 13.27 1.73
C ALA A 181 -13.34 12.83 0.62
N ASN A 182 -13.99 13.78 -0.07
CA ASN A 182 -14.84 13.50 -1.24
C ASN A 182 -15.90 12.40 -1.02
N ASN A 183 -16.54 12.38 0.16
CA ASN A 183 -17.52 11.35 0.57
C ASN A 183 -16.97 9.93 0.55
N ARG A 184 -15.65 9.78 0.73
CA ARG A 184 -14.97 8.50 0.86
C ARG A 184 -14.17 8.50 2.14
N SER A 185 -14.07 7.31 2.72
CA SER A 185 -13.29 7.09 3.94
C SER A 185 -12.45 5.83 3.80
N VAL A 186 -11.32 5.82 4.49
CA VAL A 186 -10.37 4.72 4.52
C VAL A 186 -9.74 4.63 5.90
N VAL A 187 -9.66 3.42 6.44
CA VAL A 187 -8.90 3.12 7.65
C VAL A 187 -7.44 2.96 7.26
N VAL A 188 -6.59 3.76 7.86
CA VAL A 188 -5.13 3.70 7.68
C VAL A 188 -4.43 3.30 8.96
N ILE A 189 -3.20 2.82 8.84
CA ILE A 189 -2.32 2.46 9.95
C ILE A 189 -1.19 3.45 10.14
N ALA A 190 -0.86 3.74 11.39
CA ALA A 190 0.24 4.62 11.78
C ALA A 190 1.33 3.85 12.56
N GLY A 191 2.44 4.54 12.84
CA GLY A 191 3.47 4.11 13.79
C GLY A 191 4.63 3.32 13.18
N PHE A 192 4.62 3.07 11.87
CA PHE A 192 5.73 2.42 11.16
C PHE A 192 6.80 3.41 10.71
N GLU A 193 6.40 4.64 10.38
CA GLU A 193 7.28 5.67 9.84
C GLU A 193 6.94 7.09 10.38
N THR A 194 7.94 7.96 10.32
CA THR A 194 7.91 9.40 10.49
C THR A 194 7.62 10.07 9.14
N GLY A 195 6.61 10.93 9.11
CA GLY A 195 6.20 11.63 7.89
C GLY A 195 7.09 12.82 7.52
N PRO A 196 6.61 13.73 6.65
CA PRO A 196 7.43 14.77 6.06
C PRO A 196 7.95 15.77 7.11
N ALA A 197 9.17 16.26 6.90
CA ALA A 197 9.83 17.29 7.71
C ALA A 197 9.20 18.70 7.60
N SER A 198 8.10 18.85 6.85
CA SER A 198 7.47 20.14 6.57
C SER A 198 6.24 20.37 7.44
N GLU A 199 6.17 21.56 8.06
CA GLU A 199 5.00 22.02 8.83
C GLU A 199 3.73 22.17 7.98
N GLU A 200 3.89 22.31 6.66
CA GLU A 200 2.81 22.53 5.70
C GLU A 200 1.86 21.34 5.53
N PHE A 201 2.34 20.14 5.88
CA PHE A 201 1.59 18.89 5.76
C PHE A 201 1.31 18.33 7.14
N LEU A 202 0.12 17.76 7.35
CA LEU A 202 -0.22 17.03 8.58
C LEU A 202 0.49 15.67 8.66
N GLY A 203 0.97 15.16 7.53
CA GLY A 203 1.56 13.83 7.42
C GLY A 203 1.78 13.44 5.97
N GLY A 204 2.04 12.17 5.76
CA GLY A 204 2.13 11.55 4.43
C GLY A 204 1.30 10.27 4.37
N VAL A 205 0.90 9.88 3.16
CA VAL A 205 0.13 8.66 2.90
C VAL A 205 0.60 8.00 1.60
N THR A 206 0.40 6.70 1.47
CA THR A 206 0.67 5.98 0.22
C THR A 206 -0.25 6.44 -0.91
N CYS A 207 0.19 6.26 -2.16
CA CYS A 207 -0.56 6.68 -3.34
C CYS A 207 -1.95 6.05 -3.44
N GLU A 208 -2.11 4.81 -2.95
CA GLU A 208 -3.39 4.09 -2.91
C GLU A 208 -4.44 4.80 -2.05
N VAL A 209 -4.02 5.44 -0.95
CA VAL A 209 -4.89 6.29 -0.11
C VAL A 209 -5.40 7.49 -0.90
N HIS A 210 -4.50 8.23 -1.56
CA HIS A 210 -4.88 9.37 -2.38
C HIS A 210 -5.81 8.96 -3.52
N ARG A 211 -5.49 7.85 -4.20
CA ARG A 211 -6.29 7.28 -5.27
C ARG A 211 -7.69 6.92 -4.78
N TRP A 212 -7.79 6.22 -3.65
CA TRP A 212 -9.09 5.84 -3.07
C TRP A 212 -9.93 7.07 -2.74
N LEU A 213 -9.35 8.04 -2.02
CA LEU A 213 -10.03 9.27 -1.60
C LEU A 213 -10.28 10.26 -2.74
N LYS A 214 -9.74 10.00 -3.95
CA LYS A 214 -9.74 10.93 -5.09
C LYS A 214 -9.10 12.27 -4.75
N THR A 215 -7.95 12.21 -4.09
CA THR A 215 -7.20 13.37 -3.61
C THR A 215 -5.78 13.38 -4.20
N ASN A 216 -5.04 14.43 -3.88
CA ASN A 216 -3.60 14.56 -4.10
C ASN A 216 -2.99 15.33 -2.92
N SER A 217 -1.69 15.62 -2.96
CA SER A 217 -1.01 16.30 -1.85
C SER A 217 -1.46 17.73 -1.57
N PHE A 218 -2.26 18.34 -2.45
CA PHE A 218 -2.85 19.67 -2.23
C PHE A 218 -4.28 19.63 -1.70
N SER A 219 -4.89 18.44 -1.64
CA SER A 219 -6.25 18.26 -1.15
C SER A 219 -6.29 18.32 0.38
N GLU A 220 -7.39 18.86 0.92
CA GLU A 220 -7.66 18.73 2.35
C GLU A 220 -8.26 17.36 2.65
N ILE A 221 -7.65 16.66 3.60
CA ILE A 221 -8.09 15.36 4.09
C ILE A 221 -8.36 15.50 5.59
N GLU A 222 -9.52 15.01 6.02
CA GLU A 222 -9.86 14.93 7.44
C GLU A 222 -9.24 13.68 8.05
N ILE A 223 -8.60 13.85 9.20
CA ILE A 223 -7.99 12.79 10.00
C ILE A 223 -8.86 12.61 11.23
N ILE A 224 -9.26 11.38 11.51
CA ILE A 224 -10.11 10.99 12.63
C ILE A 224 -9.43 9.86 13.40
N PHE A 225 -9.52 9.89 14.72
CA PHE A 225 -9.10 8.78 15.57
C PHE A 225 -10.32 7.95 15.99
N PRO A 226 -10.51 6.73 15.43
CA PRO A 226 -11.68 5.93 15.73
C PRO A 226 -11.58 5.33 17.15
N VAL A 227 -12.72 5.31 17.86
CA VAL A 227 -12.84 4.60 19.15
C VAL A 227 -12.49 3.11 18.98
N ASN A 228 -12.93 2.49 17.89
CA ASN A 228 -12.65 1.09 17.58
C ASN A 228 -11.30 0.94 16.88
N GLN A 229 -10.30 0.43 17.60
CA GLN A 229 -8.96 0.17 17.06
C GLN A 229 -8.81 -1.23 16.43
N ASN A 230 -9.87 -2.03 16.36
CA ASN A 230 -9.89 -3.35 15.70
C ASN A 230 -10.30 -3.29 14.22
N LEU A 231 -10.55 -2.08 13.69
CA LEU A 231 -10.91 -1.88 12.29
C LEU A 231 -9.83 -2.44 11.35
N GLN A 232 -10.26 -3.08 10.26
CA GLN A 232 -9.34 -3.53 9.23
C GLN A 232 -8.88 -2.35 8.36
N PRO A 233 -7.59 -2.27 7.99
CA PRO A 233 -7.12 -1.25 7.06
C PRO A 233 -7.79 -1.38 5.68
N GLY A 234 -8.08 -0.24 5.08
CA GLY A 234 -8.75 -0.13 3.79
C GLY A 234 -10.07 0.63 3.83
N PRO A 235 -10.78 0.67 2.69
CA PRO A 235 -12.01 1.42 2.54
C PRO A 235 -13.08 1.09 3.56
N VAL A 236 -13.76 2.12 4.06
CA VAL A 236 -14.89 1.98 4.98
C VAL A 236 -16.03 2.91 4.58
N PHE A 237 -17.25 2.52 4.95
CA PHE A 237 -18.42 3.36 4.83
C PHE A 237 -18.79 3.91 6.20
N CYS A 238 -18.46 5.17 6.42
CA CYS A 238 -18.95 5.94 7.55
C CYS A 238 -20.34 6.43 7.17
N GLY A 239 -21.39 5.76 7.64
CA GLY A 239 -22.74 6.28 7.47
C GLY A 239 -22.82 7.68 8.07
N SER A 240 -23.40 8.64 7.35
CA SER A 240 -23.73 9.94 7.93
C SER A 240 -24.63 9.68 9.12
N SER A 241 -24.16 9.94 10.34
CA SER A 241 -25.06 10.13 11.47
C SER A 241 -25.89 11.37 11.14
N ASN A 242 -27.11 11.15 10.62
CA ASN A 242 -28.13 12.19 10.47
C ASN A 242 -28.42 12.84 11.81
#